data_AF-A0A1Y5Y930-F1
#
_entry.id   AF-A0A1Y5Y930-F1
#
_cell.length_a   1.000
_cell.length_b   1.000
_cell.length_c   1.000
_cell.angle_alpha   90.00
_cell.angle_beta   90.00
_cell.angle_gamma   90.00
#
_symmetry.space_group_name_H-M   'P 1'
#
loop_
_entity.id
_entity.type
_entity.pdbx_description
1 polymer ?
#
loop_
_entity_poly.entity_id
_entity_poly.type
_entity_poly.pdbx_seq_one_letter_code
_entity_poly.pdbx_strand_id
1 'polypeptide(L)'
;MKVLVVGAGLSGLSTAMFLGLHGVESLVVERHATTSLHPKARGQFPQTMEVLRLAGIDQRVIDASPPDFEFRIVIAQAAAGPVFNEILVDSIGPDLSEFSSAGWANTSQERLEPILLERARELGATVRFSTELVEFAQDRDGVTALLRDLNTGSEETVRVDYMVAADGHRSPIRHALGIGVTGRGVLGTGVGAIFEADLSGMLPRNALVYLQNPDLPGGGGALVSTDEPGRYSLGVGLGEYTDERWIEMIRAAAGISDLAVRLVEVGGSSDTKHWVAERFSSGRVHLVGDAARVMPPTGAFGGNTAVMDGFYLAWKLAMVVKGEAGPGLLDSHTPDRRPYSEYIAEQQYTFYVERMRPDLDDGTLTPMADPISMLFFGYRHISDAVLLEPGDEGELLEPEPTGRPGSRAPHVVLPDGTSTIELFGCGFVVLTGSQEWAARAAELGLTAHLLHGADWAKAYGVTESGAVLVRPDFFVAWRTPDVNGDLAGALRAVLKI
;
A
#
# COMPACT_ATOMS: atom_id res chain seq x y z
N MET A 1 -16.51 13.02 -17.80
CA MET A 1 -15.84 12.47 -16.61
C MET A 1 -15.27 11.12 -16.97
N LYS A 2 -13.98 10.90 -16.73
CA LYS A 2 -13.27 9.76 -17.34
C LYS A 2 -13.23 8.54 -16.43
N VAL A 3 -13.06 8.73 -15.12
CA VAL A 3 -12.95 7.64 -14.15
C VAL A 3 -13.87 7.88 -12.95
N LEU A 4 -14.62 6.84 -12.56
CA LEU A 4 -15.34 6.77 -11.28
C LEU A 4 -14.53 5.95 -10.28
N VAL A 5 -14.30 6.48 -9.08
CA VAL A 5 -13.69 5.75 -7.96
C VAL A 5 -14.74 5.57 -6.87
N VAL A 6 -14.96 4.34 -6.43
CA VAL A 6 -16.00 4.00 -5.44
C VAL A 6 -15.33 3.65 -4.12
N GLY A 7 -15.49 4.51 -3.13
CA GLY A 7 -14.81 4.47 -1.82
C GLY A 7 -13.77 5.59 -1.69
N ALA A 8 -13.77 6.29 -0.56
CA ALA A 8 -12.83 7.37 -0.23
C ALA A 8 -11.93 7.04 0.97
N GLY A 9 -11.58 5.75 1.14
CA GLY A 9 -10.47 5.35 2.00
C GLY A 9 -9.10 5.58 1.34
N LEU A 10 -8.03 5.11 1.97
CA LEU A 10 -6.65 5.26 1.48
C LEU A 10 -6.46 4.90 0.01
N SER A 11 -6.98 3.75 -0.45
CA SER A 11 -6.83 3.31 -1.84
C SER A 11 -7.63 4.14 -2.84
N GLY A 12 -8.84 4.58 -2.47
CA GLY A 12 -9.67 5.39 -3.36
C GLY A 12 -9.12 6.80 -3.52
N LEU A 13 -8.77 7.44 -2.40
CA LEU A 13 -8.20 8.79 -2.41
C LEU A 13 -6.80 8.82 -3.05
N SER A 14 -5.96 7.80 -2.81
CA SER A 14 -4.67 7.71 -3.50
C SER A 14 -4.85 7.54 -5.00
N THR A 15 -5.77 6.67 -5.45
CA THR A 15 -6.08 6.50 -6.88
C THR A 15 -6.51 7.82 -7.51
N ALA A 16 -7.44 8.55 -6.89
CA ALA A 16 -7.91 9.84 -7.39
C ALA A 16 -6.79 10.88 -7.45
N MET A 17 -5.95 10.95 -6.42
CA MET A 17 -4.78 11.83 -6.36
C MET A 17 -3.79 11.54 -7.49
N PHE A 18 -3.40 10.27 -7.68
CA PHE A 18 -2.44 9.90 -8.72
C PHE A 18 -3.03 10.04 -10.13
N LEU A 19 -4.34 9.80 -10.33
CA LEU A 19 -5.01 10.13 -11.59
C LEU A 19 -4.90 11.63 -11.90
N GLY A 20 -5.14 12.47 -10.90
CA GLY A 20 -4.99 13.92 -11.00
C GLY A 20 -3.57 14.38 -11.30
N LEU A 21 -2.54 13.75 -10.69
CA LEU A 21 -1.12 13.99 -11.05
C LEU A 21 -0.85 13.70 -12.53
N HIS A 22 -1.49 12.67 -13.08
CA HIS A 22 -1.43 12.38 -14.51
C HIS A 22 -2.45 13.16 -15.33
N GLY A 23 -3.09 14.20 -14.79
CA GLY A 23 -4.01 15.07 -15.54
C GLY A 23 -5.34 14.41 -15.93
N VAL A 24 -5.82 13.45 -15.14
CA VAL A 24 -7.13 12.80 -15.32
C VAL A 24 -8.07 13.15 -14.18
N GLU A 25 -9.14 13.87 -14.53
CA GLU A 25 -10.24 14.15 -13.61
C GLU A 25 -11.01 12.87 -13.26
N SER A 26 -11.30 12.73 -11.96
CA SER A 26 -12.07 11.61 -11.42
C SER A 26 -13.22 12.10 -10.54
N LEU A 27 -14.28 11.29 -10.47
CA LEU A 27 -15.29 11.40 -9.42
C LEU A 27 -15.08 10.28 -8.42
N VAL A 28 -14.94 10.67 -7.15
CA VAL A 28 -14.93 9.75 -6.01
C VAL A 28 -16.29 9.81 -5.33
N VAL A 29 -16.90 8.67 -5.10
CA VAL A 29 -18.14 8.56 -4.30
C VAL A 29 -17.87 7.76 -3.03
N GLU A 30 -18.37 8.26 -1.90
CA GLU A 30 -18.23 7.63 -0.59
C GLU A 30 -19.56 7.66 0.14
N ARG A 31 -20.00 6.52 0.64
CA ARG A 31 -21.28 6.38 1.35
C ARG A 31 -21.24 7.04 2.74
N HIS A 32 -20.08 7.10 3.38
CA HIS A 32 -19.91 7.75 4.65
C HIS A 32 -19.92 9.29 4.46
N ALA A 33 -20.30 10.02 5.51
CA ALA A 33 -20.42 11.48 5.44
C ALA A 33 -19.06 12.22 5.47
N THR A 34 -17.98 11.50 5.82
CA THR A 34 -16.62 12.02 6.00
C THR A 34 -15.62 10.87 5.85
N THR A 35 -14.32 11.20 5.82
CA THR A 35 -13.21 10.25 5.99
C THR A 35 -13.27 9.54 7.35
N SER A 36 -12.48 8.48 7.52
CA SER A 36 -12.39 7.68 8.75
C SER A 36 -12.05 8.55 9.96
N LEU A 37 -12.82 8.37 11.04
CA LEU A 37 -12.57 8.99 12.35
C LEU A 37 -11.77 8.07 13.30
N HIS A 38 -11.39 6.88 12.83
CA HIS A 38 -10.63 5.92 13.62
C HIS A 38 -9.19 5.85 13.13
N PRO A 39 -8.19 5.73 14.04
CA PRO A 39 -6.78 5.82 13.67
C PRO A 39 -6.30 4.69 12.76
N LYS A 40 -6.94 3.50 12.83
CA LYS A 40 -6.69 2.31 11.99
C LYS A 40 -5.20 2.12 11.64
N ALA A 41 -4.84 2.13 10.35
CA ALA A 41 -3.46 1.92 9.91
C ALA A 41 -2.54 3.09 10.33
N ARG A 42 -1.31 2.77 10.73
CA ARG A 42 -0.24 3.71 11.08
C ARG A 42 1.07 3.24 10.45
N GLY A 43 2.00 4.16 10.23
CA GLY A 43 3.31 3.89 9.65
C GLY A 43 3.29 3.92 8.12
N GLN A 44 3.90 4.94 7.53
CA GLN A 44 4.17 5.01 6.09
C GLN A 44 5.60 4.54 5.84
N PHE A 45 5.74 3.56 4.96
CA PHE A 45 7.03 3.00 4.58
C PHE A 45 7.78 3.95 3.62
N PRO A 46 9.12 3.86 3.52
CA PRO A 46 9.91 4.68 2.60
C PRO A 46 9.36 4.68 1.16
N GLN A 47 9.00 3.51 0.61
CA GLN A 47 8.41 3.43 -0.74
C GLN A 47 7.08 4.19 -0.88
N THR A 48 6.27 4.24 0.19
CA THR A 48 5.03 5.00 0.21
C THR A 48 5.34 6.50 0.30
N MET A 49 6.33 6.88 1.11
CA MET A 49 6.78 8.26 1.25
C MET A 49 7.40 8.81 -0.05
N GLU A 50 8.06 7.99 -0.86
CA GLU A 50 8.52 8.39 -2.21
C GLU A 50 7.35 8.83 -3.10
N VAL A 51 6.27 8.05 -3.16
CA VAL A 51 5.14 8.39 -4.03
C VAL A 51 4.29 9.53 -3.46
N LEU A 52 4.27 9.70 -2.14
CA LEU A 52 3.64 10.86 -1.48
C LEU A 52 4.46 12.14 -1.73
N ARG A 53 5.78 12.03 -1.80
CA ARG A 53 6.68 13.12 -2.19
C ARG A 53 6.52 13.49 -3.65
N LEU A 54 6.39 12.51 -4.55
CA LEU A 54 6.00 12.75 -5.94
C LEU A 54 4.67 13.51 -6.04
N ALA A 55 3.72 13.19 -5.16
CA ALA A 55 2.45 13.91 -5.06
C ALA A 55 2.57 15.29 -4.37
N GLY A 56 3.72 15.63 -3.78
CA GLY A 56 3.98 16.90 -3.09
C GLY A 56 3.34 17.01 -1.70
N ILE A 57 3.11 15.89 -1.02
CA ILE A 57 2.44 15.85 0.29
C ILE A 57 3.21 15.09 1.37
N ASP A 58 4.40 14.59 1.09
CA ASP A 58 5.26 13.92 2.07
C ASP A 58 5.50 14.78 3.32
N GLN A 59 5.81 16.07 3.17
CA GLN A 59 6.04 16.94 4.34
C GLN A 59 4.75 17.12 5.16
N ARG A 60 3.59 17.29 4.52
CA ARG A 60 2.29 17.35 5.21
C ARG A 60 2.02 16.07 6.01
N VAL A 61 2.43 14.92 5.47
CA VAL A 61 2.31 13.62 6.15
C VAL A 61 3.29 13.53 7.32
N ILE A 62 4.54 13.97 7.16
CA ILE A 62 5.51 14.01 8.26
C ILE A 62 5.02 14.92 9.39
N ASP A 63 4.56 16.13 9.07
CA ASP A 63 4.07 17.11 10.04
C ASP A 63 2.82 16.64 10.80
N ALA A 64 2.04 15.74 10.19
CA ALA A 64 0.86 15.13 10.82
C ALA A 64 1.20 13.94 11.73
N SER A 65 2.43 13.42 11.68
CA SER A 65 2.88 12.33 12.54
C SER A 65 2.95 12.80 14.00
N PRO A 66 2.76 11.89 14.98
CA PRO A 66 2.99 12.23 16.38
C PRO A 66 4.44 12.71 16.62
N PRO A 67 4.67 13.70 17.53
CA PRO A 67 6.01 14.03 18.00
C PRO A 67 6.71 12.80 18.60
N ASP A 68 8.03 12.72 18.50
CA ASP A 68 8.84 11.59 18.98
C ASP A 68 8.46 10.27 18.29
N PHE A 69 8.62 10.25 16.96
CA PHE A 69 8.19 9.23 16.00
C PHE A 69 8.84 7.84 16.14
N GLU A 70 9.74 7.65 17.10
CA GLU A 70 10.29 6.33 17.45
C GLU A 70 9.19 5.43 18.01
N PHE A 71 9.25 4.15 17.62
CA PHE A 71 8.23 3.16 17.93
C PHE A 71 8.88 1.94 18.60
N ARG A 72 8.20 1.37 19.59
CA ARG A 72 8.58 0.10 20.19
C ARG A 72 7.59 -1.01 19.83
N ILE A 73 8.08 -2.05 19.17
CA ILE A 73 7.31 -3.25 18.81
C ILE A 73 7.99 -4.46 19.42
N VAL A 74 7.30 -5.11 20.35
CA VAL A 74 7.83 -6.28 21.06
C VAL A 74 6.80 -7.40 21.13
N ILE A 75 7.29 -8.62 21.26
CA ILE A 75 6.52 -9.78 21.71
C ILE A 75 6.84 -9.97 23.19
N ALA A 76 5.83 -9.92 24.05
CA ALA A 76 6.03 -10.01 25.49
C ALA A 76 4.86 -10.71 26.17
N GLN A 77 5.06 -11.15 27.40
CA GLN A 77 3.96 -11.66 28.22
C GLN A 77 3.04 -10.53 28.70
N ALA A 78 3.60 -9.37 29.01
CA ALA A 78 2.90 -8.17 29.44
C ALA A 78 3.77 -6.93 29.18
N ALA A 79 3.18 -5.73 29.19
CA ALA A 79 3.93 -4.48 28.97
C ALA A 79 5.09 -4.28 29.96
N ALA A 80 4.87 -4.60 31.24
CA ALA A 80 5.89 -4.60 32.29
C ALA A 80 6.43 -6.01 32.61
N GLY A 81 6.24 -6.97 31.70
CA GLY A 81 6.63 -8.38 31.89
C GLY A 81 7.85 -8.79 31.05
N PRO A 82 8.18 -10.10 31.04
CA PRO A 82 9.24 -10.65 30.20
C PRO A 82 8.99 -10.36 28.71
N VAL A 83 10.02 -9.81 28.05
CA VAL A 83 10.06 -9.64 26.59
C VAL A 83 10.64 -10.90 25.97
N PHE A 84 9.87 -11.54 25.09
CA PHE A 84 10.29 -12.74 24.38
C PHE A 84 11.07 -12.42 23.11
N ASN A 85 10.69 -11.33 22.42
CA ASN A 85 11.38 -10.88 21.22
C ASN A 85 11.22 -9.36 21.02
N GLU A 86 12.26 -8.73 20.50
CA GLU A 86 12.27 -7.33 20.13
C GLU A 86 12.23 -7.21 18.60
N ILE A 87 11.14 -6.66 18.06
CA ILE A 87 10.96 -6.50 16.61
C ILE A 87 11.49 -5.13 16.16
N LEU A 88 11.18 -4.10 16.95
CA LEU A 88 11.64 -2.73 16.74
C LEU A 88 11.77 -2.07 18.11
N VAL A 89 12.91 -1.46 18.41
CA VAL A 89 13.15 -0.80 19.69
C VAL A 89 13.74 0.57 19.40
N ASP A 90 13.05 1.59 19.91
CA ASP A 90 13.48 2.99 19.90
C ASP A 90 13.99 3.42 18.50
N SER A 91 13.22 3.00 17.48
CA SER A 91 13.51 3.22 16.07
C SER A 91 12.22 3.41 15.28
N ILE A 92 12.35 3.99 14.10
CA ILE A 92 11.26 4.44 13.24
C ILE A 92 10.91 3.37 12.19
N GLY A 93 11.80 2.38 12.07
CA GLY A 93 11.78 1.27 11.12
C GLY A 93 13.21 0.77 10.85
N PRO A 94 13.38 -0.31 10.06
CA PRO A 94 14.70 -0.70 9.59
C PRO A 94 15.35 0.41 8.74
N ASP A 95 16.68 0.48 8.78
CA ASP A 95 17.45 1.34 7.87
C ASP A 95 17.32 0.81 6.44
N LEU A 96 16.73 1.63 5.58
CA LEU A 96 16.48 1.35 4.18
C LEU A 96 17.07 2.44 3.28
N SER A 97 18.01 3.24 3.80
CA SER A 97 18.63 4.36 3.09
C SER A 97 19.41 3.95 1.85
N GLU A 98 19.88 2.69 1.78
CA GLU A 98 20.49 2.12 0.58
C GLU A 98 19.49 1.98 -0.59
N PHE A 99 18.19 1.81 -0.29
CA PHE A 99 17.16 1.54 -1.30
C PHE A 99 16.24 2.74 -1.57
N SER A 100 16.25 3.76 -0.72
CA SER A 100 15.40 4.94 -0.86
C SER A 100 16.01 6.20 -0.23
N SER A 101 15.78 7.35 -0.87
CA SER A 101 16.02 8.66 -0.25
C SER A 101 14.90 9.11 0.68
N ALA A 102 13.77 8.39 0.73
CA ALA A 102 12.69 8.68 1.66
C ALA A 102 12.90 7.99 3.01
N GLY A 103 12.48 8.67 4.08
CA GLY A 103 12.38 8.09 5.41
C GLY A 103 11.00 7.46 5.69
N TRP A 104 10.79 7.13 6.96
CA TRP A 104 9.51 6.68 7.50
C TRP A 104 8.65 7.86 7.94
N ALA A 105 7.32 7.71 7.91
CA ALA A 105 6.40 8.57 8.66
C ALA A 105 5.46 7.71 9.52
N ASN A 106 4.76 8.30 10.49
CA ASN A 106 3.92 7.57 11.44
C ASN A 106 2.51 8.17 11.58
N THR A 107 1.96 8.64 10.47
CA THR A 107 0.65 9.29 10.45
C THR A 107 -0.45 8.26 10.47
N SER A 108 -1.44 8.44 11.35
CA SER A 108 -2.62 7.60 11.44
C SER A 108 -3.55 7.79 10.24
N GLN A 109 -4.34 6.77 9.92
CA GLN A 109 -5.26 6.81 8.79
C GLN A 109 -6.27 7.97 8.89
N GLU A 110 -6.75 8.28 10.10
CA GLU A 110 -7.65 9.42 10.34
C GLU A 110 -7.03 10.78 9.96
N ARG A 111 -5.69 10.89 10.00
CA ARG A 111 -4.96 12.11 9.63
C ARG A 111 -4.50 12.07 8.17
N LEU A 112 -4.16 10.89 7.66
CA LEU A 112 -3.70 10.72 6.28
C LEU A 112 -4.83 10.87 5.26
N GLU A 113 -6.03 10.33 5.52
CA GLU A 113 -7.17 10.44 4.59
C GLU A 113 -7.55 11.90 4.28
N PRO A 114 -7.67 12.82 5.25
CA PRO A 114 -7.87 14.24 4.96
C PRO A 114 -6.78 14.86 4.08
N ILE A 115 -5.51 14.49 4.29
CA ILE A 115 -4.38 14.99 3.50
C ILE A 115 -4.53 14.55 2.03
N LEU A 116 -4.80 13.26 1.82
CA LEU A 116 -5.04 12.68 0.50
C LEU A 116 -6.27 13.29 -0.18
N LEU A 117 -7.35 13.51 0.57
CA LEU A 117 -8.58 14.13 0.08
C LEU A 117 -8.34 15.55 -0.42
N GLU A 118 -7.68 16.38 0.38
CA GLU A 118 -7.35 17.74 0.00
C GLU A 118 -6.48 17.74 -1.25
N ARG A 119 -5.45 16.88 -1.30
CA ARG A 119 -4.57 16.80 -2.46
C ARG A 119 -5.25 16.30 -3.72
N ALA A 120 -6.13 15.30 -3.61
CA ALA A 120 -6.92 14.82 -4.73
C ALA A 120 -7.81 15.95 -5.31
N ARG A 121 -8.41 16.79 -4.45
CA ARG A 121 -9.19 17.96 -4.87
C ARG A 121 -8.34 19.03 -5.53
N GLU A 122 -7.17 19.35 -4.97
CA GLU A 122 -6.20 20.28 -5.59
C GLU A 122 -5.80 19.83 -7.00
N LEU A 123 -5.76 18.51 -7.24
CA LEU A 123 -5.45 17.90 -8.53
C LEU A 123 -6.68 17.62 -9.41
N GLY A 124 -7.84 18.17 -9.06
CA GLY A 124 -9.04 18.16 -9.91
C GLY A 124 -10.03 17.03 -9.66
N ALA A 125 -9.85 16.20 -8.62
CA ALA A 125 -10.85 15.19 -8.26
C ALA A 125 -12.10 15.83 -7.63
N THR A 126 -13.27 15.40 -8.08
CA THR A 126 -14.53 15.69 -7.40
C THR A 126 -14.81 14.58 -6.39
N VAL A 127 -15.03 14.92 -5.12
CA VAL A 127 -15.34 13.92 -4.07
C VAL A 127 -16.70 14.19 -3.46
N ARG A 128 -17.62 13.23 -3.59
CA ARG A 128 -18.99 13.25 -3.05
C ARG A 128 -19.12 12.25 -1.90
N PHE A 129 -19.20 12.77 -0.69
CA PHE A 129 -19.59 12.00 0.50
C PHE A 129 -21.10 11.78 0.55
N SER A 130 -21.56 10.91 1.45
CA SER A 130 -22.96 10.49 1.53
C SER A 130 -23.56 10.08 0.17
N THR A 131 -22.75 9.45 -0.69
CA THR A 131 -23.15 9.01 -2.04
C THR A 131 -22.79 7.55 -2.21
N GLU A 132 -23.80 6.69 -2.39
CA GLU A 132 -23.59 5.26 -2.61
C GLU A 132 -23.67 4.90 -4.09
N LEU A 133 -22.82 3.96 -4.53
CA LEU A 133 -23.06 3.22 -5.77
C LEU A 133 -24.13 2.17 -5.50
N VAL A 134 -25.25 2.26 -6.20
CA VAL A 134 -26.38 1.32 -6.07
C VAL A 134 -26.19 0.12 -7.01
N GLU A 135 -25.93 0.41 -8.29
CA GLU A 135 -25.72 -0.60 -9.33
C GLU A 135 -24.83 -0.05 -10.44
N PHE A 136 -24.25 -0.96 -11.23
CA PHE A 136 -23.48 -0.59 -12.42
C PHE A 136 -23.62 -1.66 -13.51
N ALA A 137 -23.46 -1.23 -14.74
CA ALA A 137 -23.30 -2.08 -15.90
C ALA A 137 -22.14 -1.56 -16.76
N GLN A 138 -21.45 -2.45 -17.47
CA GLN A 138 -20.37 -2.09 -18.38
C GLN A 138 -20.62 -2.67 -19.77
N ASP A 139 -20.13 -1.97 -20.78
CA ASP A 139 -20.10 -2.41 -22.16
C ASP A 139 -18.73 -2.10 -22.78
N ARG A 140 -18.61 -2.28 -24.09
CA ARG A 140 -17.35 -2.06 -24.80
C ARG A 140 -16.82 -0.62 -24.71
N ASP A 141 -17.68 0.36 -24.45
CA ASP A 141 -17.38 1.79 -24.55
C ASP A 141 -17.32 2.47 -23.17
N GLY A 142 -17.72 1.82 -22.07
CA GLY A 142 -17.68 2.46 -20.74
C GLY A 142 -18.43 1.70 -19.65
N VAL A 143 -18.58 2.35 -18.50
CA VAL A 143 -19.34 1.91 -17.33
C VAL A 143 -20.46 2.92 -17.05
N THR A 144 -21.69 2.43 -16.95
CA THR A 144 -22.86 3.17 -16.49
C THR A 144 -23.13 2.83 -15.04
N ALA A 145 -23.15 3.82 -14.15
CA ALA A 145 -23.30 3.64 -12.71
C ALA A 145 -24.49 4.46 -12.18
N LEU A 146 -25.34 3.83 -11.37
CA LEU A 146 -26.42 4.48 -10.63
C LEU A 146 -25.90 4.87 -9.25
N LEU A 147 -25.89 6.18 -8.99
CA LEU A 147 -25.46 6.76 -7.72
C LEU A 147 -26.69 7.25 -6.96
N ARG A 148 -26.69 7.10 -5.65
CA ARG A 148 -27.73 7.63 -4.76
C ARG A 148 -27.13 8.54 -3.71
N ASP A 149 -27.64 9.76 -3.63
CA ASP A 149 -27.36 10.67 -2.52
C ASP A 149 -28.15 10.20 -1.29
N LEU A 150 -27.43 9.83 -0.23
CA LEU A 150 -27.98 9.26 1.00
C LEU A 150 -28.67 10.29 1.90
N ASN A 151 -28.46 11.59 1.67
CA ASN A 151 -29.12 12.65 2.43
C ASN A 151 -30.52 12.94 1.87
N THR A 152 -30.67 12.86 0.55
CA THR A 152 -31.89 13.24 -0.18
C THR A 152 -32.67 12.06 -0.72
N GLY A 153 -32.02 10.89 -0.87
CA GLY A 153 -32.57 9.73 -1.57
C GLY A 153 -32.64 9.89 -3.09
N SER A 154 -32.12 10.99 -3.65
CA SER A 154 -32.12 11.22 -5.09
C SER A 154 -31.12 10.32 -5.78
N GLU A 155 -31.47 9.85 -6.97
CA GLU A 155 -30.64 8.98 -7.80
C GLU A 155 -30.22 9.69 -9.08
N GLU A 156 -28.97 9.50 -9.48
CA GLU A 156 -28.42 9.98 -10.74
C GLU A 156 -27.64 8.87 -11.44
N THR A 157 -27.67 8.85 -12.76
CA THR A 157 -26.87 7.92 -13.56
C THR A 157 -25.68 8.66 -14.15
N VAL A 158 -24.48 8.11 -13.96
CA VAL A 158 -23.24 8.61 -14.56
C VAL A 158 -22.67 7.62 -15.57
N ARG A 159 -22.08 8.15 -16.64
CA ARG A 159 -21.33 7.38 -17.65
C ARG A 159 -19.86 7.77 -17.59
N VAL A 160 -18.99 6.79 -17.43
CA VAL A 160 -17.54 6.95 -17.36
C VAL A 160 -16.82 5.92 -18.23
N ASP A 161 -15.55 6.15 -18.55
CA ASP A 161 -14.75 5.22 -19.37
C ASP A 161 -14.32 3.99 -18.55
N TYR A 162 -13.98 4.22 -17.27
CA TYR A 162 -13.51 3.20 -16.33
C TYR A 162 -14.05 3.43 -14.91
N MET A 163 -14.13 2.36 -14.12
CA MET A 163 -14.48 2.39 -12.71
C MET A 163 -13.41 1.70 -11.86
N VAL A 164 -13.08 2.27 -10.71
CA VAL A 164 -12.18 1.68 -9.71
C VAL A 164 -12.98 1.36 -8.45
N ALA A 165 -12.97 0.08 -8.07
CA ALA A 165 -13.57 -0.42 -6.85
C ALA A 165 -12.55 -0.32 -5.70
N ALA A 166 -12.75 0.68 -4.84
CA ALA A 166 -12.02 0.90 -3.60
C ALA A 166 -12.97 0.77 -2.38
N ASP A 167 -14.00 -0.08 -2.51
CA ASP A 167 -15.17 -0.20 -1.64
C ASP A 167 -14.98 -1.16 -0.45
N GLY A 168 -13.73 -1.54 -0.18
CA GLY A 168 -13.32 -2.27 1.01
C GLY A 168 -13.58 -3.78 0.98
N HIS A 169 -13.29 -4.44 2.10
CA HIS A 169 -13.25 -5.92 2.18
C HIS A 169 -14.57 -6.63 1.78
N ARG A 170 -15.70 -5.97 2.02
CA ARG A 170 -17.05 -6.47 1.68
C ARG A 170 -17.48 -6.15 0.24
N SER A 171 -16.57 -5.63 -0.59
CA SER A 171 -16.77 -5.11 -1.95
C SER A 171 -17.97 -5.72 -2.68
N PRO A 172 -19.16 -5.08 -2.65
CA PRO A 172 -20.28 -5.49 -3.48
C PRO A 172 -19.91 -5.47 -4.97
N ILE A 173 -18.99 -4.60 -5.40
CA ILE A 173 -18.52 -4.54 -6.78
C ILE A 173 -17.79 -5.82 -7.17
N ARG A 174 -16.84 -6.30 -6.36
CA ARG A 174 -16.14 -7.57 -6.62
C ARG A 174 -17.13 -8.73 -6.74
N HIS A 175 -18.11 -8.78 -5.85
CA HIS A 175 -19.15 -9.81 -5.89
C HIS A 175 -20.03 -9.72 -7.15
N ALA A 176 -20.45 -8.52 -7.55
CA ALA A 176 -21.23 -8.30 -8.77
C ALA A 176 -20.46 -8.68 -10.05
N LEU A 177 -19.14 -8.54 -10.06
CA LEU A 177 -18.26 -8.99 -11.15
C LEU A 177 -18.02 -10.51 -11.18
N GLY A 178 -18.50 -11.25 -10.17
CA GLY A 178 -18.25 -12.69 -10.05
C GLY A 178 -16.77 -13.02 -9.85
N ILE A 179 -16.02 -12.16 -9.16
CA ILE A 179 -14.60 -12.38 -8.86
C ILE A 179 -14.48 -13.10 -7.51
N GLY A 180 -13.96 -14.32 -7.53
CA GLY A 180 -13.65 -15.11 -6.34
C GLY A 180 -12.45 -14.59 -5.58
N VAL A 181 -12.17 -15.24 -4.44
CA VAL A 181 -10.99 -14.95 -3.61
C VAL A 181 -10.30 -16.26 -3.22
N THR A 182 -8.97 -16.23 -3.13
CA THR A 182 -8.12 -17.33 -2.67
C THR A 182 -7.41 -16.93 -1.38
N GLY A 183 -7.19 -17.85 -0.46
CA GLY A 183 -6.48 -17.59 0.78
C GLY A 183 -6.98 -18.44 1.94
N ARG A 184 -6.75 -17.96 3.16
CA ARG A 184 -6.95 -18.73 4.40
C ARG A 184 -8.30 -18.43 5.06
N GLY A 185 -9.03 -17.42 4.57
CA GLY A 185 -10.35 -17.06 5.05
C GLY A 185 -10.31 -16.26 6.35
N VAL A 186 -11.13 -16.64 7.32
CA VAL A 186 -11.19 -16.00 8.65
C VAL A 186 -10.20 -16.71 9.57
N LEU A 187 -9.24 -15.96 10.13
CA LEU A 187 -8.19 -16.48 11.00
C LEU A 187 -8.53 -16.36 12.49
N GLY A 188 -9.48 -15.48 12.80
CA GLY A 188 -9.98 -15.27 14.15
C GLY A 188 -10.88 -14.05 14.21
N THR A 189 -11.65 -13.96 15.28
CA THR A 189 -12.47 -12.79 15.59
C THR A 189 -12.02 -12.25 16.93
N GLY A 190 -11.84 -10.94 17.01
CA GLY A 190 -11.42 -10.24 18.22
C GLY A 190 -12.39 -9.16 18.63
N VAL A 191 -12.30 -8.76 19.89
CA VAL A 191 -12.95 -7.58 20.46
C VAL A 191 -11.88 -6.70 21.09
N GLY A 192 -12.15 -5.40 21.15
CA GLY A 192 -11.18 -4.44 21.69
C GLY A 192 -11.83 -3.45 22.62
N ALA A 193 -11.03 -2.90 23.53
CA ALA A 193 -11.43 -1.80 24.40
C ALA A 193 -10.40 -0.67 24.37
N ILE A 194 -10.89 0.56 24.37
CA ILE A 194 -10.12 1.77 24.61
C ILE A 194 -10.18 2.08 26.10
N PHE A 195 -9.02 2.35 26.69
CA PHE A 195 -8.92 2.67 28.11
C PHE A 195 -7.86 3.73 28.36
N GLU A 196 -7.94 4.34 29.54
CA GLU A 196 -6.92 5.25 30.06
C GLU A 196 -6.24 4.66 31.29
N ALA A 197 -4.91 4.78 31.31
CA ALA A 197 -4.04 4.35 32.40
C ALA A 197 -2.69 5.08 32.32
N ASP A 198 -1.95 5.15 33.43
CA ASP A 198 -0.55 5.62 33.40
C ASP A 198 0.39 4.43 33.15
N LEU A 199 0.86 4.31 31.91
CA LEU A 199 1.89 3.34 31.52
C LEU A 199 3.18 4.03 31.05
N SER A 200 3.33 5.33 31.31
CA SER A 200 4.41 6.18 30.79
C SER A 200 5.81 5.74 31.22
N GLY A 201 5.92 5.09 32.38
CA GLY A 201 7.19 4.53 32.86
C GLY A 201 7.63 3.25 32.15
N MET A 202 6.71 2.54 31.49
CA MET A 202 6.93 1.19 30.95
C MET A 202 6.93 1.17 29.42
N LEU A 203 6.03 1.93 28.81
CA LEU A 203 5.91 2.02 27.37
C LEU A 203 6.33 3.42 26.91
N PRO A 204 7.12 3.52 25.82
CA PRO A 204 7.30 4.79 25.15
C PRO A 204 5.96 5.28 24.60
N ARG A 205 5.95 6.53 24.14
CA ARG A 205 4.75 7.16 23.60
C ARG A 205 4.09 6.34 22.49
N ASN A 206 4.91 5.76 21.60
CA ASN A 206 4.44 4.92 20.51
C ASN A 206 4.88 3.47 20.75
N ALA A 207 3.92 2.60 21.06
CA ALA A 207 4.20 1.21 21.38
C ALA A 207 3.13 0.26 20.86
N LEU A 208 3.58 -0.93 20.44
CA LEU A 208 2.77 -2.10 20.12
C LEU A 208 3.37 -3.31 20.83
N VAL A 209 2.63 -3.86 21.77
CA VAL A 209 2.98 -5.09 22.47
C VAL A 209 2.10 -6.20 21.94
N TYR A 210 2.70 -7.13 21.19
CA TYR A 210 2.08 -8.40 20.88
C TYR A 210 2.16 -9.27 22.13
N LEU A 211 1.00 -9.52 22.75
CA LEU A 211 0.89 -10.22 24.01
C LEU A 211 0.79 -11.71 23.76
N GLN A 212 1.71 -12.47 24.34
CA GLN A 212 1.62 -13.92 24.50
C GLN A 212 1.43 -14.22 25.99
N ASN A 213 0.18 -14.24 26.42
CA ASN A 213 -0.20 -14.27 27.82
C ASN A 213 -1.36 -15.26 28.06
N PRO A 214 -1.13 -16.37 28.80
CA PRO A 214 -2.16 -17.37 29.07
C PRO A 214 -3.34 -16.85 29.91
N ASP A 215 -3.18 -15.71 30.59
CA ASP A 215 -4.26 -15.09 31.37
C ASP A 215 -5.27 -14.33 30.49
N LEU A 216 -4.94 -14.13 29.21
CA LEU A 216 -5.81 -13.51 28.21
C LEU A 216 -6.60 -14.57 27.42
N PRO A 217 -7.83 -14.26 26.97
CA PRO A 217 -8.61 -15.15 26.12
C PRO A 217 -7.85 -15.55 24.85
N GLY A 218 -7.73 -16.86 24.61
CA GLY A 218 -6.98 -17.40 23.48
C GLY A 218 -5.46 -17.32 23.64
N GLY A 219 -4.95 -17.01 24.84
CA GLY A 219 -3.51 -17.00 25.14
C GLY A 219 -2.75 -15.78 24.63
N GLY A 220 -3.43 -14.73 24.17
CA GLY A 220 -2.77 -13.54 23.66
C GLY A 220 -3.67 -12.36 23.34
N GLY A 221 -3.07 -11.31 22.81
CA GLY A 221 -3.72 -10.05 22.47
C GLY A 221 -2.76 -9.02 21.90
N ALA A 222 -3.23 -7.80 21.68
CA ALA A 222 -2.39 -6.67 21.32
C ALA A 222 -2.71 -5.45 22.17
N LEU A 223 -1.71 -4.90 22.83
CA LEU A 223 -1.79 -3.61 23.52
C LEU A 223 -1.10 -2.55 22.66
N VAL A 224 -1.82 -1.48 22.33
CA VAL A 224 -1.38 -0.45 21.39
C VAL A 224 -1.58 0.93 22.01
N SER A 225 -0.59 1.83 21.88
CA SER A 225 -0.78 3.23 22.23
C SER A 225 -1.61 3.98 21.18
N THR A 226 -2.24 5.08 21.58
CA THR A 226 -3.01 5.96 20.69
C THR A 226 -2.30 7.31 20.51
N ASP A 227 -2.87 8.22 19.72
CA ASP A 227 -2.32 9.57 19.57
C ASP A 227 -2.50 10.43 20.82
N GLU A 228 -3.41 10.03 21.72
CA GLU A 228 -3.65 10.67 23.01
C GLU A 228 -2.79 10.03 24.10
N PRO A 229 -1.85 10.77 24.72
CA PRO A 229 -1.04 10.25 25.83
C PRO A 229 -1.90 9.70 26.96
N GLY A 230 -1.52 8.54 27.50
CA GLY A 230 -2.26 7.86 28.57
C GLY A 230 -3.51 7.10 28.09
N ARG A 231 -3.84 7.13 26.80
CA ARG A 231 -4.91 6.33 26.20
C ARG A 231 -4.35 5.21 25.33
N TYR A 232 -4.88 4.01 25.54
CA TYR A 232 -4.43 2.78 24.91
C TYR A 232 -5.61 1.95 24.40
N SER A 233 -5.32 1.02 23.50
CA SER A 233 -6.27 0.00 23.02
C SER A 233 -5.75 -1.38 23.38
N LEU A 234 -6.60 -2.21 23.96
CA LEU A 234 -6.35 -3.65 24.14
C LEU A 234 -7.29 -4.44 23.24
N GLY A 235 -6.73 -5.25 22.34
CA GLY A 235 -7.47 -6.25 21.55
C GLY A 235 -7.21 -7.67 22.08
N VAL A 236 -8.28 -8.45 22.23
CA VAL A 236 -8.24 -9.86 22.67
C VAL A 236 -9.19 -10.72 21.84
N GLY A 237 -9.15 -12.04 22.02
CA GLY A 237 -10.09 -12.96 21.37
C GLY A 237 -11.56 -12.66 21.70
N LEU A 238 -12.46 -12.97 20.76
CA LEU A 238 -13.89 -12.74 20.88
C LEU A 238 -14.47 -13.33 22.18
N GLY A 239 -15.29 -12.53 22.85
CA GLY A 239 -16.10 -12.94 23.99
C GLY A 239 -16.99 -11.79 24.45
N GLU A 240 -17.97 -12.11 25.28
CA GLU A 240 -18.75 -11.12 26.01
C GLU A 240 -18.11 -10.92 27.39
N TYR A 241 -17.49 -9.76 27.59
CA TYR A 241 -16.77 -9.45 28.81
C TYR A 241 -17.46 -8.30 29.55
N THR A 242 -17.60 -8.44 30.86
CA THR A 242 -18.02 -7.33 31.72
C THR A 242 -16.89 -6.31 31.87
N ASP A 243 -17.22 -5.10 32.34
CA ASP A 243 -16.24 -4.06 32.60
C ASP A 243 -15.16 -4.52 33.60
N GLU A 244 -15.55 -5.28 34.63
CA GLU A 244 -14.61 -5.86 35.60
C GLU A 244 -13.62 -6.82 34.92
N ARG A 245 -14.11 -7.66 34.01
CA ARG A 245 -13.25 -8.59 33.27
C ARG A 245 -12.31 -7.84 32.33
N TRP A 246 -12.75 -6.75 31.69
CA TRP A 246 -11.88 -5.88 30.91
C TRP A 246 -10.75 -5.28 31.75
N ILE A 247 -11.07 -4.77 32.94
CA ILE A 247 -10.08 -4.21 33.86
C ILE A 247 -9.06 -5.27 34.28
N GLU A 248 -9.50 -6.50 34.58
CA GLU A 248 -8.59 -7.63 34.87
C GLU A 248 -7.65 -7.93 33.70
N MET A 249 -8.18 -8.02 32.47
CA MET A 249 -7.38 -8.29 31.28
C MET A 249 -6.40 -7.16 30.97
N ILE A 250 -6.79 -5.90 31.17
CA ILE A 250 -5.91 -4.74 31.02
C ILE A 250 -4.77 -4.78 32.05
N ARG A 251 -5.05 -5.14 33.30
CA ARG A 251 -4.03 -5.33 34.34
C ARG A 251 -3.07 -6.46 33.99
N ALA A 252 -3.59 -7.59 33.48
CA ALA A 252 -2.78 -8.72 33.02
C ALA A 252 -1.90 -8.33 31.82
N ALA A 253 -2.47 -7.63 30.83
CA ALA A 253 -1.76 -7.11 29.66
C ALA A 253 -0.68 -6.09 30.03
N ALA A 254 -0.94 -5.24 31.04
CA ALA A 254 0.03 -4.29 31.56
C ALA A 254 1.10 -4.99 32.42
N GLY A 255 0.77 -6.07 33.11
CA GLY A 255 1.62 -6.73 34.11
C GLY A 255 1.60 -6.03 35.46
N ILE A 256 0.53 -5.27 35.77
CA ILE A 256 0.41 -4.43 36.97
C ILE A 256 -0.95 -4.71 37.63
N SER A 257 -0.94 -5.45 38.74
CA SER A 257 -2.16 -5.95 39.40
C SER A 257 -3.07 -4.85 39.98
N ASP A 258 -2.50 -3.73 40.39
CA ASP A 258 -3.18 -2.60 41.02
C ASP A 258 -3.31 -1.38 40.11
N LEU A 259 -3.10 -1.55 38.79
CA LEU A 259 -3.22 -0.48 37.81
C LEU A 259 -4.60 0.21 37.92
N ALA A 260 -4.58 1.53 38.00
CA ALA A 260 -5.76 2.36 37.88
C ALA A 260 -6.16 2.42 36.40
N VAL A 261 -7.33 1.88 36.07
CA VAL A 261 -7.84 1.77 34.70
C VAL A 261 -9.17 2.48 34.62
N ARG A 262 -9.31 3.38 33.65
CA ARG A 262 -10.60 3.95 33.26
C ARG A 262 -10.98 3.40 31.90
N LEU A 263 -12.01 2.56 31.86
CA LEU A 263 -12.56 2.07 30.59
C LEU A 263 -13.25 3.25 29.88
N VAL A 264 -12.92 3.46 28.61
CA VAL A 264 -13.49 4.55 27.80
C VAL A 264 -14.57 4.00 26.89
N GLU A 265 -14.26 2.95 26.13
CA GLU A 265 -15.16 2.35 25.17
C GLU A 265 -14.81 0.87 24.98
N VAL A 266 -15.82 0.02 24.84
CA VAL A 266 -15.67 -1.34 24.33
C VAL A 266 -16.19 -1.37 22.91
N GLY A 267 -15.30 -1.66 21.96
CA GLY A 267 -15.60 -1.71 20.54
C GLY A 267 -16.32 -3.00 20.14
N GLY A 268 -16.86 -3.00 18.92
CA GLY A 268 -17.48 -4.18 18.32
C GLY A 268 -16.47 -5.26 17.92
N SER A 269 -16.98 -6.46 17.62
CA SER A 269 -16.17 -7.56 17.11
C SER A 269 -15.64 -7.28 15.70
N SER A 270 -14.40 -7.68 15.43
CA SER A 270 -13.80 -7.62 14.10
C SER A 270 -13.10 -8.92 13.73
N ASP A 271 -13.22 -9.31 12.47
CA ASP A 271 -12.55 -10.50 11.95
C ASP A 271 -11.16 -10.15 11.40
N THR A 272 -10.16 -10.90 11.83
CA THR A 272 -8.87 -10.99 11.13
C THR A 272 -9.03 -11.96 9.96
N LYS A 273 -8.75 -11.47 8.74
CA LYS A 273 -8.97 -12.21 7.49
C LYS A 273 -7.72 -12.26 6.64
N HIS A 274 -7.66 -13.28 5.78
CA HIS A 274 -6.60 -13.47 4.81
C HIS A 274 -7.17 -14.01 3.49
N TRP A 275 -7.17 -13.19 2.46
CA TRP A 275 -7.53 -13.58 1.09
C TRP A 275 -7.09 -12.54 0.06
N VAL A 276 -6.95 -12.97 -1.18
CA VAL A 276 -6.64 -12.15 -2.36
C VAL A 276 -7.66 -12.46 -3.45
N ALA A 277 -8.15 -11.45 -4.16
CA ALA A 277 -9.05 -11.63 -5.29
C ALA A 277 -8.34 -12.36 -6.45
N GLU A 278 -9.02 -13.29 -7.10
CA GLU A 278 -8.47 -14.08 -8.21
C GLU A 278 -8.07 -13.22 -9.41
N ARG A 279 -8.74 -12.07 -9.58
CA ARG A 279 -8.50 -11.08 -10.62
C ARG A 279 -8.65 -9.69 -10.04
N PHE A 280 -7.80 -8.75 -10.45
CA PHE A 280 -7.88 -7.35 -10.03
C PHE A 280 -8.58 -6.49 -11.08
N SER A 281 -9.05 -7.08 -12.17
CA SER A 281 -9.76 -6.38 -13.25
C SER A 281 -10.80 -7.28 -13.91
N SER A 282 -11.89 -6.67 -14.35
CA SER A 282 -12.91 -7.30 -15.18
C SER A 282 -13.48 -6.26 -16.13
N GLY A 283 -13.06 -6.33 -17.39
CA GLY A 283 -13.38 -5.32 -18.40
C GLY A 283 -12.86 -3.94 -17.97
N ARG A 284 -13.77 -3.00 -17.79
CA ARG A 284 -13.50 -1.59 -17.45
C ARG A 284 -13.55 -1.30 -15.94
N VAL A 285 -13.64 -2.34 -15.12
CA VAL A 285 -13.69 -2.23 -13.66
C VAL A 285 -12.44 -2.85 -13.03
N HIS A 286 -11.74 -2.07 -12.20
CA HIS A 286 -10.48 -2.45 -11.57
C HIS A 286 -10.60 -2.42 -10.04
N LEU A 287 -10.04 -3.42 -9.34
CA LEU A 287 -10.05 -3.51 -7.87
C LEU A 287 -8.74 -2.96 -7.30
N VAL A 288 -8.83 -2.27 -6.15
CA VAL A 288 -7.68 -1.77 -5.37
C VAL A 288 -7.92 -1.91 -3.87
N GLY A 289 -6.84 -1.95 -3.08
CA GLY A 289 -6.89 -1.99 -1.63
C GLY A 289 -7.69 -3.19 -1.11
N ASP A 290 -8.51 -2.96 -0.09
CA ASP A 290 -9.25 -4.01 0.59
C ASP A 290 -10.32 -4.70 -0.30
N ALA A 291 -10.72 -4.09 -1.42
CA ALA A 291 -11.59 -4.77 -2.39
C ALA A 291 -10.85 -5.90 -3.13
N ALA A 292 -9.53 -5.75 -3.31
CA ALA A 292 -8.66 -6.67 -4.03
C ALA A 292 -7.97 -7.68 -3.10
N ARG A 293 -7.67 -7.33 -1.85
CA ARG A 293 -7.04 -8.24 -0.89
C ARG A 293 -7.32 -7.84 0.55
N VAL A 294 -7.32 -8.80 1.46
CA VAL A 294 -7.34 -8.56 2.91
C VAL A 294 -6.32 -9.45 3.57
N MET A 295 -5.65 -8.90 4.57
CA MET A 295 -4.52 -9.52 5.25
C MET A 295 -4.56 -9.15 6.74
N PRO A 296 -3.92 -9.94 7.62
CA PRO A 296 -3.82 -9.62 9.03
C PRO A 296 -3.18 -8.25 9.25
N PRO A 297 -3.54 -7.52 10.32
CA PRO A 297 -2.96 -6.19 10.59
C PRO A 297 -1.47 -6.25 10.95
N THR A 298 -0.97 -7.42 11.33
CA THR A 298 0.39 -7.64 11.85
C THR A 298 1.45 -7.30 10.81
N GLY A 299 2.24 -6.25 11.07
CA GLY A 299 3.28 -5.76 10.15
C GLY A 299 2.92 -4.49 9.36
N ALA A 300 1.70 -3.97 9.49
CA ALA A 300 1.29 -2.65 8.96
C ALA A 300 1.40 -2.47 7.42
N PHE A 301 1.35 -3.56 6.64
CA PHE A 301 1.41 -3.47 5.17
C PHE A 301 0.10 -3.00 4.52
N GLY A 302 -1.04 -3.15 5.20
CA GLY A 302 -2.37 -2.84 4.65
C GLY A 302 -2.52 -1.44 4.07
N GLY A 303 -2.34 -0.41 4.90
CA GLY A 303 -2.49 0.98 4.49
C GLY A 303 -1.48 1.38 3.41
N ASN A 304 -0.22 0.96 3.56
CA ASN A 304 0.83 1.21 2.56
C ASN A 304 0.48 0.62 1.20
N THR A 305 0.08 -0.64 1.17
CA THR A 305 -0.26 -1.30 -0.09
C THR A 305 -1.54 -0.72 -0.71
N ALA A 306 -2.50 -0.27 0.11
CA ALA A 306 -3.68 0.44 -0.37
C ALA A 306 -3.32 1.74 -1.10
N VAL A 307 -2.41 2.55 -0.54
CA VAL A 307 -1.91 3.76 -1.20
C VAL A 307 -1.21 3.40 -2.52
N MET A 308 -0.31 2.41 -2.47
CA MET A 308 0.49 1.98 -3.62
C MET A 308 -0.34 1.38 -4.76
N ASP A 309 -1.45 0.68 -4.49
CA ASP A 309 -2.32 0.18 -5.57
C ASP A 309 -2.87 1.32 -6.43
N GLY A 310 -3.21 2.45 -5.81
CA GLY A 310 -3.64 3.64 -6.54
C GLY A 310 -2.54 4.20 -7.43
N PHE A 311 -1.30 4.24 -6.93
CA PHE A 311 -0.12 4.67 -7.69
C PHE A 311 0.12 3.77 -8.92
N TYR A 312 0.13 2.45 -8.73
CA TYR A 312 0.40 1.49 -9.80
C TYR A 312 -0.69 1.44 -10.88
N LEU A 313 -1.95 1.72 -10.52
CA LEU A 313 -3.06 1.69 -11.46
C LEU A 313 -3.24 3.03 -12.19
N ALA A 314 -3.04 4.16 -11.50
CA ALA A 314 -3.43 5.47 -12.00
C ALA A 314 -2.73 5.86 -13.32
N TRP A 315 -1.42 5.61 -13.45
CA TRP A 315 -0.70 5.94 -14.68
C TRP A 315 -1.21 5.14 -15.88
N LYS A 316 -1.51 3.84 -15.68
CA LYS A 316 -2.04 2.96 -16.74
C LYS A 316 -3.41 3.44 -17.20
N LEU A 317 -4.30 3.73 -16.25
CA LEU A 317 -5.60 4.32 -16.55
C LEU A 317 -5.44 5.63 -17.28
N ALA A 318 -4.54 6.51 -16.84
CA ALA A 318 -4.36 7.81 -17.44
C ALA A 318 -3.90 7.73 -18.89
N MET A 319 -2.93 6.87 -19.21
CA MET A 319 -2.46 6.71 -20.58
C MET A 319 -3.55 6.15 -21.50
N VAL A 320 -4.31 5.14 -21.05
CA VAL A 320 -5.41 4.58 -21.85
C VAL A 320 -6.53 5.60 -22.06
N VAL A 321 -6.92 6.32 -21.02
CA VAL A 321 -7.96 7.35 -21.05
C VAL A 321 -7.57 8.58 -21.90
N LYS A 322 -6.28 8.85 -22.06
CA LYS A 322 -5.77 9.89 -22.97
C LYS A 322 -5.53 9.40 -24.40
N GLY A 323 -5.63 8.09 -24.64
CA GLY A 323 -5.32 7.48 -25.94
C GLY A 323 -3.81 7.40 -26.23
N GLU A 324 -2.98 7.50 -25.20
CA GLU A 324 -1.51 7.36 -25.27
C GLU A 324 -1.08 5.89 -25.18
N ALA A 325 -1.97 5.00 -24.72
CA ALA A 325 -1.78 3.56 -24.67
C ALA A 325 -3.03 2.82 -25.14
N GLY A 326 -2.85 1.61 -25.68
CA GLY A 326 -3.95 0.71 -25.99
C GLY A 326 -4.57 0.13 -24.71
N PRO A 327 -5.86 -0.30 -24.75
CA PRO A 327 -6.55 -0.82 -23.58
C PRO A 327 -5.88 -2.06 -22.97
N GLY A 328 -5.11 -2.81 -23.77
CA GLY A 328 -4.34 -3.97 -23.30
C GLY A 328 -3.27 -3.63 -22.25
N LEU A 329 -2.88 -2.36 -22.09
CA LEU A 329 -1.98 -1.96 -20.99
C LEU A 329 -2.63 -2.27 -19.63
N LEU A 330 -3.95 -2.14 -19.51
CA LEU A 330 -4.68 -2.40 -18.27
C LEU A 330 -4.77 -3.89 -17.93
N ASP A 331 -4.57 -4.78 -18.91
CA ASP A 331 -4.50 -6.23 -18.68
C ASP A 331 -3.30 -6.60 -17.80
N SER A 332 -2.27 -5.73 -17.73
CA SER A 332 -1.14 -5.89 -16.83
C SER A 332 -1.47 -5.67 -15.34
N HIS A 333 -2.63 -5.10 -14.98
CA HIS A 333 -2.96 -4.78 -13.58
C HIS A 333 -2.99 -6.03 -12.68
N THR A 334 -3.66 -7.09 -13.13
CA THR A 334 -3.72 -8.35 -12.37
C THR A 334 -2.35 -9.01 -12.22
N PRO A 335 -1.58 -9.30 -13.29
CA PRO A 335 -0.28 -9.96 -13.17
C PRO A 335 0.77 -9.10 -12.44
N ASP A 336 0.69 -7.77 -12.51
CA ASP A 336 1.61 -6.90 -11.76
C ASP A 336 1.29 -6.85 -10.25
N ARG A 337 0.04 -7.02 -9.83
CA ARG A 337 -0.37 -6.71 -8.44
C ARG A 337 -0.84 -7.90 -7.63
N ARG A 338 -1.47 -8.89 -8.26
CA ARG A 338 -1.99 -10.06 -7.54
C ARG A 338 -0.86 -10.90 -6.92
N PRO A 339 0.24 -11.24 -7.63
CA PRO A 339 1.31 -12.03 -7.02
C PRO A 339 1.99 -11.34 -5.83
N TYR A 340 2.23 -10.02 -5.92
CA TYR A 340 2.70 -9.23 -4.77
C TYR A 340 1.74 -9.31 -3.60
N SER A 341 0.45 -9.18 -3.89
CA SER A 341 -0.62 -9.20 -2.89
C SER A 341 -0.69 -10.55 -2.17
N GLU A 342 -0.51 -11.66 -2.88
CA GLU A 342 -0.42 -13.00 -2.30
C GLU A 342 0.83 -13.13 -1.41
N TYR A 343 1.98 -12.70 -1.90
CA TYR A 343 3.22 -12.76 -1.14
C TYR A 343 3.16 -11.97 0.16
N ILE A 344 2.72 -10.70 0.11
CA ILE A 344 2.59 -9.87 1.31
C ILE A 344 1.52 -10.40 2.27
N ALA A 345 0.40 -10.91 1.76
CA ALA A 345 -0.64 -11.48 2.61
C ALA A 345 -0.13 -12.72 3.37
N GLU A 346 0.65 -13.59 2.72
CA GLU A 346 1.30 -14.74 3.37
C GLU A 346 2.39 -14.30 4.36
N GLN A 347 3.19 -13.28 4.05
CA GLN A 347 4.16 -12.72 5.01
C GLN A 347 3.47 -12.16 6.26
N GLN A 348 2.34 -11.46 6.11
CA GLN A 348 1.55 -10.98 7.25
C GLN A 348 0.87 -12.12 8.02
N TYR A 349 0.53 -13.23 7.35
CA TYR A 349 0.08 -14.44 8.03
C TYR A 349 1.20 -15.05 8.89
N THR A 350 2.40 -15.21 8.34
CA THR A 350 3.58 -15.66 9.12
C THR A 350 3.81 -14.75 10.33
N PHE A 351 3.79 -13.43 10.15
CA PHE A 351 3.91 -12.49 11.27
C PHE A 351 2.80 -12.67 12.29
N TYR A 352 1.55 -12.88 11.86
CA TYR A 352 0.43 -13.08 12.77
C TYR A 352 0.61 -14.34 13.63
N VAL A 353 1.01 -15.46 13.01
CA VAL A 353 1.25 -16.72 13.71
C VAL A 353 2.42 -16.59 14.68
N GLU A 354 3.60 -16.17 14.21
CA GLU A 354 4.80 -16.11 15.06
C GLU A 354 4.68 -15.07 16.19
N ARG A 355 4.03 -13.94 15.93
CA ARG A 355 3.97 -12.82 16.91
C ARG A 355 2.80 -12.94 17.87
N MET A 356 1.64 -13.43 17.42
CA MET A 356 0.40 -13.37 18.20
C MET A 356 -0.29 -14.72 18.42
N ARG A 357 -0.27 -15.61 17.42
CA ARG A 357 -1.06 -16.84 17.42
C ARG A 357 -0.25 -18.07 17.02
N PRO A 358 0.75 -18.49 17.82
CA PRO A 358 1.55 -19.68 17.50
C PRO A 358 0.71 -20.96 17.36
N ASP A 359 -0.49 -20.98 17.96
CA ASP A 359 -1.46 -22.06 17.85
C ASP A 359 -2.08 -22.24 16.46
N LEU A 360 -1.95 -21.25 15.58
CA LEU A 360 -2.40 -21.31 14.18
C LEU A 360 -1.35 -21.86 13.21
N ASP A 361 -0.16 -22.23 13.69
CA ASP A 361 0.85 -22.85 12.83
C ASP A 361 0.34 -24.23 12.34
N ASP A 362 0.08 -24.32 11.04
CA ASP A 362 -0.38 -25.51 10.34
C ASP A 362 0.77 -26.20 9.57
N GLY A 363 2.01 -25.75 9.74
CA GLY A 363 3.19 -26.24 9.03
C GLY A 363 3.34 -25.70 7.61
N THR A 364 2.54 -24.71 7.20
CA THR A 364 2.56 -24.10 5.85
C THR A 364 3.11 -22.67 5.84
N LEU A 365 3.70 -22.20 6.94
CA LEU A 365 4.25 -20.85 7.04
C LEU A 365 5.31 -20.61 5.96
N THR A 366 5.17 -19.51 5.25
CA THR A 366 6.24 -19.03 4.37
C THR A 366 7.33 -18.43 5.23
N PRO A 367 8.62 -18.73 4.98
CA PRO A 367 9.72 -18.07 5.70
C PRO A 367 9.59 -16.55 5.62
N MET A 368 9.89 -15.87 6.73
CA MET A 368 9.99 -14.42 6.72
C MET A 368 11.03 -13.98 5.68
N ALA A 369 10.73 -12.90 4.97
CA ALA A 369 11.67 -12.30 4.03
C ALA A 369 12.98 -11.89 4.72
N ASP A 370 14.09 -12.35 4.15
CA ASP A 370 15.45 -12.01 4.57
C ASP A 370 16.32 -11.77 3.31
N PRO A 371 16.80 -10.53 3.07
CA PRO A 371 16.64 -9.35 3.90
C PRO A 371 15.22 -8.78 3.90
N ILE A 372 14.84 -8.07 4.97
CA ILE A 372 13.50 -7.45 5.10
C ILE A 372 13.21 -6.41 4.01
N SER A 373 14.25 -5.82 3.41
CA SER A 373 14.17 -4.87 2.29
C SER A 373 13.41 -5.46 1.09
N MET A 374 13.43 -6.79 0.92
CA MET A 374 12.70 -7.49 -0.15
C MET A 374 11.19 -7.21 -0.13
N LEU A 375 10.58 -7.04 1.06
CA LEU A 375 9.15 -6.74 1.19
C LEU A 375 8.76 -5.37 0.61
N PHE A 376 9.73 -4.46 0.55
CA PHE A 376 9.55 -3.07 0.13
C PHE A 376 10.07 -2.84 -1.29
N PHE A 377 11.25 -3.36 -1.64
CA PHE A 377 11.94 -2.99 -2.87
C PHE A 377 12.25 -4.16 -3.80
N GLY A 378 12.20 -5.40 -3.30
CA GLY A 378 12.62 -6.59 -4.04
C GLY A 378 11.54 -7.21 -4.94
N TYR A 379 10.33 -6.66 -4.99
CA TYR A 379 9.27 -7.20 -5.84
C TYR A 379 9.50 -6.86 -7.31
N ARG A 380 9.24 -7.83 -8.21
CA ARG A 380 9.28 -7.66 -9.66
C ARG A 380 7.90 -7.70 -10.29
N HIS A 381 7.65 -6.78 -11.22
CA HIS A 381 6.47 -6.79 -12.08
C HIS A 381 6.70 -7.73 -13.27
N ILE A 382 5.92 -8.81 -13.33
CA ILE A 382 6.02 -9.82 -14.40
C ILE A 382 4.71 -9.81 -15.18
N SER A 383 4.70 -9.08 -16.30
CA SER A 383 3.53 -8.95 -17.17
C SER A 383 3.92 -8.53 -18.58
N ASP A 384 2.93 -8.49 -19.47
CA ASP A 384 3.11 -8.01 -20.83
C ASP A 384 3.47 -6.51 -20.92
N ALA A 385 3.45 -5.76 -19.81
CA ALA A 385 3.94 -4.38 -19.72
C ALA A 385 5.45 -4.30 -19.35
N VAL A 386 6.16 -5.42 -19.47
CA VAL A 386 7.60 -5.57 -19.22
C VAL A 386 8.20 -6.48 -20.29
N LEU A 387 9.36 -6.10 -20.85
CA LEU A 387 10.08 -6.92 -21.84
C LEU A 387 11.20 -7.69 -21.13
N LEU A 388 10.91 -8.91 -20.70
CA LEU A 388 11.88 -9.79 -20.06
C LEU A 388 13.07 -10.10 -20.97
N GLU A 389 14.25 -10.23 -20.37
CA GLU A 389 15.47 -10.61 -21.07
C GLU A 389 15.46 -12.09 -21.45
N PRO A 390 16.18 -12.51 -22.51
CA PRO A 390 16.33 -13.92 -22.83
C PRO A 390 16.89 -14.71 -21.63
N GLY A 391 16.15 -15.74 -21.20
CA GLY A 391 16.53 -16.59 -20.07
C GLY A 391 16.02 -16.11 -18.70
N ASP A 392 15.31 -14.98 -18.63
CA ASP A 392 14.58 -14.58 -17.43
C ASP A 392 13.28 -15.40 -17.32
N GLU A 393 13.14 -16.18 -16.25
CA GLU A 393 11.97 -17.03 -16.01
C GLU A 393 10.83 -16.28 -15.28
N GLY A 394 11.00 -14.99 -15.02
CA GLY A 394 10.01 -14.15 -14.36
C GLY A 394 9.95 -14.37 -12.85
N GLU A 395 11.10 -14.45 -12.17
CA GLU A 395 11.11 -14.55 -10.71
C GLU A 395 10.43 -13.31 -10.11
N LEU A 396 9.51 -13.54 -9.18
CA LEU A 396 8.69 -12.51 -8.53
C LEU A 396 9.46 -11.62 -7.56
N LEU A 397 10.56 -12.14 -7.02
CA LEU A 397 11.33 -11.50 -5.97
C LEU A 397 12.82 -11.55 -6.32
N GLU A 398 13.52 -10.51 -5.90
CA GLU A 398 14.97 -10.43 -5.88
C GLU A 398 15.43 -9.82 -4.55
N PRO A 399 16.63 -10.19 -4.04
CA PRO A 399 17.13 -9.67 -2.76
C PRO A 399 17.26 -8.15 -2.73
N GLU A 400 17.61 -7.58 -3.88
CA GLU A 400 17.78 -6.15 -4.10
C GLU A 400 17.42 -5.79 -5.54
N PRO A 401 16.99 -4.54 -5.82
CA PRO A 401 16.72 -4.09 -7.18
C PRO A 401 17.96 -4.18 -8.07
N THR A 402 17.86 -4.90 -9.19
CA THR A 402 19.00 -5.13 -10.12
C THR A 402 18.88 -4.35 -11.43
N GLY A 403 17.80 -3.58 -11.59
CA GLY A 403 17.50 -2.81 -12.81
C GLY A 403 17.20 -3.67 -14.03
N ARG A 404 17.05 -5.00 -13.89
CA ARG A 404 16.56 -5.86 -14.97
C ARG A 404 15.08 -5.57 -15.27
N PRO A 405 14.57 -5.88 -16.47
CA PRO A 405 13.15 -5.68 -16.76
C PRO A 405 12.25 -6.34 -15.70
N GLY A 406 11.27 -5.59 -15.21
CA GLY A 406 10.38 -5.97 -14.12
C GLY A 406 10.92 -5.66 -12.74
N SER A 407 12.22 -5.38 -12.59
CA SER A 407 12.82 -4.86 -11.36
C SER A 407 12.33 -3.45 -11.08
N ARG A 408 12.20 -3.12 -9.79
CA ARG A 408 12.14 -1.72 -9.39
C ARG A 408 13.44 -1.04 -9.81
N ALA A 409 13.37 0.21 -10.25
CA ALA A 409 14.54 1.00 -10.59
C ALA A 409 15.46 1.15 -9.37
N PRO A 410 16.75 0.77 -9.45
CA PRO A 410 17.69 0.92 -8.35
C PRO A 410 17.83 2.37 -7.88
N HIS A 411 17.89 2.55 -6.56
CA HIS A 411 18.29 3.82 -5.96
C HIS A 411 19.79 4.02 -6.13
N VAL A 412 20.17 5.10 -6.81
CA VAL A 412 21.55 5.55 -6.91
C VAL A 412 21.57 7.04 -6.60
N VAL A 413 22.50 7.47 -5.75
CA VAL A 413 22.76 8.89 -5.50
C VAL A 413 23.68 9.40 -6.60
N LEU A 414 23.19 10.37 -7.37
CA LEU A 414 23.93 10.99 -8.46
C LEU A 414 24.97 12.00 -7.92
N PRO A 415 25.94 12.45 -8.74
CA PRO A 415 27.00 13.36 -8.28
C PRO A 415 26.52 14.71 -7.71
N ASP A 416 25.31 15.14 -8.07
CA ASP A 416 24.66 16.35 -7.55
C ASP A 416 23.88 16.10 -6.25
N GLY A 417 23.86 14.86 -5.76
CA GLY A 417 23.12 14.42 -4.57
C GLY A 417 21.70 13.94 -4.85
N THR A 418 21.21 14.05 -6.09
CA THR A 418 19.86 13.65 -6.46
C THR A 418 19.73 12.13 -6.49
N SER A 419 18.63 11.59 -5.96
CA SER A 419 18.30 10.17 -6.12
C SER A 419 17.77 9.89 -7.53
N THR A 420 18.20 8.79 -8.16
CA THR A 420 17.59 8.31 -9.41
C THR A 420 16.06 8.15 -9.32
N ILE A 421 15.52 7.80 -8.16
CA ILE A 421 14.07 7.63 -7.95
C ILE A 421 13.31 8.94 -8.21
N GLU A 422 13.94 10.09 -7.97
CA GLU A 422 13.34 11.42 -8.15
C GLU A 422 13.21 11.82 -9.64
N LEU A 423 13.79 11.04 -10.55
CA LEU A 423 13.70 11.27 -11.99
C LEU A 423 12.39 10.70 -12.59
N PHE A 424 11.65 9.90 -11.85
CA PHE A 424 10.50 9.15 -12.34
C PHE A 424 9.16 9.70 -11.82
N GLY A 425 8.04 9.11 -12.26
CA GLY A 425 6.72 9.38 -11.69
C GLY A 425 5.74 10.09 -12.61
N CYS A 426 6.21 10.93 -13.53
CA CYS A 426 5.34 11.73 -14.40
C CYS A 426 5.09 11.12 -15.78
N GLY A 427 5.92 10.16 -16.20
CA GLY A 427 5.90 9.55 -17.52
C GLY A 427 6.99 8.48 -17.67
N PHE A 428 7.11 7.94 -18.89
CA PHE A 428 8.24 7.07 -19.23
C PHE A 428 9.53 7.89 -19.33
N VAL A 429 10.60 7.32 -18.81
CA VAL A 429 11.92 7.96 -18.76
C VAL A 429 12.98 7.02 -19.31
N VAL A 430 13.96 7.57 -20.01
CA VAL A 430 15.15 6.83 -20.46
C VAL A 430 16.36 7.28 -19.64
N LEU A 431 17.02 6.34 -18.97
CA LEU A 431 18.35 6.56 -18.39
C LEU A 431 19.41 6.08 -19.36
N THR A 432 20.44 6.89 -19.60
CA THR A 432 21.55 6.52 -20.50
C THR A 432 22.80 7.36 -20.22
N GLY A 433 23.98 6.86 -20.58
CA GLY A 433 25.20 7.67 -20.68
C GLY A 433 25.47 8.19 -22.10
N SER A 434 24.62 7.82 -23.07
CA SER A 434 24.83 8.07 -24.49
C SER A 434 23.93 9.19 -25.04
N GLN A 435 24.57 10.16 -25.70
CA GLN A 435 23.87 11.21 -26.46
C GLN A 435 22.98 10.65 -27.56
N GLU A 436 23.37 9.52 -28.17
CA GLU A 436 22.58 8.86 -29.21
C GLU A 436 21.25 8.35 -28.65
N TRP A 437 21.26 7.73 -27.47
CA TRP A 437 20.04 7.28 -26.81
C TRP A 437 19.15 8.43 -26.36
N ALA A 438 19.75 9.52 -25.88
CA ALA A 438 19.00 10.73 -25.54
C ALA A 438 18.29 11.32 -26.78
N ALA A 439 18.95 11.33 -27.95
CA ALA A 439 18.34 11.77 -29.21
C ALA A 439 17.18 10.84 -29.63
N ARG A 440 17.38 9.51 -29.58
CA ARG A 440 16.31 8.52 -29.88
C ARG A 440 15.10 8.65 -28.95
N ALA A 441 15.33 8.92 -27.66
CA ALA A 441 14.26 9.16 -26.69
C ALA A 441 13.48 10.45 -27.03
N ALA A 442 14.18 11.53 -27.39
CA ALA A 442 13.56 12.79 -27.79
C ALA A 442 12.69 12.65 -29.05
N GLU A 443 13.09 11.84 -30.04
CA GLU A 443 12.28 11.51 -31.22
C GLU A 443 10.94 10.83 -30.87
N LEU A 444 10.92 10.09 -29.75
CA LEU A 444 9.72 9.43 -29.21
C LEU A 444 8.94 10.32 -28.22
N GLY A 445 9.39 11.56 -27.98
CA GLY A 445 8.79 12.45 -26.98
C GLY A 445 9.03 12.03 -25.54
N LEU A 446 10.03 11.18 -25.28
CA LEU A 446 10.41 10.75 -23.94
C LEU A 446 11.45 11.68 -23.31
N THR A 447 11.38 11.83 -21.99
CA THR A 447 12.45 12.46 -21.22
C THR A 447 13.63 11.50 -21.11
N ALA A 448 14.83 11.98 -21.45
CA ALA A 448 16.08 11.24 -21.23
C ALA A 448 16.95 11.95 -20.20
N HIS A 449 17.47 11.19 -19.23
CA HIS A 449 18.49 11.66 -18.30
C HIS A 449 19.84 11.09 -18.68
N LEU A 450 20.77 11.99 -19.02
CA LEU A 450 22.16 11.68 -19.28
C LEU A 450 22.89 11.53 -17.95
N LEU A 451 23.23 10.30 -17.60
CA LEU A 451 23.91 9.95 -16.36
C LEU A 451 25.38 9.63 -16.63
N HIS A 452 26.24 10.05 -15.72
CA HIS A 452 27.68 9.82 -15.79
C HIS A 452 28.16 9.03 -14.58
N GLY A 453 29.12 8.14 -14.78
CA GLY A 453 29.74 7.34 -13.72
C GLY A 453 29.37 5.85 -13.78
N ALA A 454 30.31 4.99 -13.41
CA ALA A 454 30.14 3.54 -13.50
C ALA A 454 29.08 2.98 -12.52
N ASP A 455 28.79 3.68 -11.43
CA ASP A 455 27.92 3.17 -10.36
C ASP A 455 26.46 3.05 -10.80
N TRP A 456 25.93 4.03 -11.55
CA TRP A 456 24.55 3.93 -12.08
C TRP A 456 24.46 2.81 -13.14
N ALA A 457 25.40 2.76 -14.08
CA ALA A 457 25.36 1.78 -15.17
C ALA A 457 25.44 0.36 -14.61
N LYS A 458 26.33 0.14 -13.62
CA LYS A 458 26.44 -1.12 -12.89
C LYS A 458 25.15 -1.47 -12.14
N ALA A 459 24.57 -0.54 -11.38
CA ALA A 459 23.34 -0.79 -10.62
C ALA A 459 22.17 -1.19 -11.52
N TYR A 460 22.09 -0.60 -12.73
CA TYR A 460 21.05 -0.91 -13.70
C TYR A 460 21.41 -2.05 -14.67
N GLY A 461 22.59 -2.67 -14.51
CA GLY A 461 23.06 -3.78 -15.35
C GLY A 461 23.23 -3.43 -16.83
N VAL A 462 23.67 -2.20 -17.12
CA VAL A 462 23.98 -1.72 -18.48
C VAL A 462 25.41 -1.17 -18.55
N THR A 463 25.86 -0.77 -19.74
CA THR A 463 27.09 0.03 -19.90
C THR A 463 26.76 1.50 -20.08
N GLU A 464 27.76 2.38 -20.06
CA GLU A 464 27.56 3.81 -20.36
C GLU A 464 27.00 4.06 -21.77
N SER A 465 27.18 3.12 -22.70
CA SER A 465 26.59 3.19 -24.04
C SER A 465 25.17 2.59 -24.14
N GLY A 466 24.67 2.01 -23.05
CA GLY A 466 23.35 1.39 -22.96
C GLY A 466 22.22 2.37 -22.64
N ALA A 467 21.02 1.82 -22.53
CA ALA A 467 19.82 2.56 -22.16
C ALA A 467 18.87 1.70 -21.31
N VAL A 468 18.12 2.37 -20.43
CA VAL A 468 17.09 1.76 -19.58
C VAL A 468 15.80 2.56 -19.74
N LEU A 469 14.70 1.89 -20.09
CA LEU A 469 13.36 2.46 -20.11
C LEU A 469 12.67 2.18 -18.77
N VAL A 470 12.39 3.24 -18.02
CA VAL A 470 11.71 3.19 -16.72
C VAL A 470 10.26 3.66 -16.88
N ARG A 471 9.33 2.91 -16.30
CA ARG A 471 7.90 3.20 -16.26
C ARG A 471 7.59 4.33 -15.29
N PRO A 472 6.41 4.97 -15.41
CA PRO A 472 5.96 5.98 -14.45
C PRO A 472 5.90 5.46 -13.00
N ASP A 473 5.75 4.16 -12.80
CA ASP A 473 5.65 3.53 -11.47
C ASP A 473 6.97 3.00 -10.90
N PHE A 474 8.09 3.49 -11.42
CA PHE A 474 9.45 3.19 -10.97
C PHE A 474 9.94 1.78 -11.33
N PHE A 475 9.27 1.08 -12.23
CA PHE A 475 9.70 -0.24 -12.70
C PHE A 475 10.42 -0.16 -14.03
N VAL A 476 11.50 -0.92 -14.20
CA VAL A 476 12.19 -1.04 -15.48
C VAL A 476 11.32 -1.83 -16.45
N ALA A 477 10.90 -1.21 -17.55
CA ALA A 477 10.16 -1.89 -18.62
C ALA A 477 11.09 -2.65 -19.56
N TRP A 478 12.28 -2.12 -19.81
CA TRP A 478 13.22 -2.64 -20.79
C TRP A 478 14.62 -2.04 -20.55
N ARG A 479 15.68 -2.76 -20.93
CA ARG A 479 17.05 -2.22 -20.98
C ARG A 479 17.85 -2.83 -22.13
N THR A 480 18.97 -2.18 -22.47
CA THR A 480 19.99 -2.69 -23.40
C THR A 480 21.38 -2.28 -22.90
N PRO A 481 22.40 -3.16 -22.98
CA PRO A 481 23.75 -2.83 -22.55
C PRO A 481 24.49 -1.90 -23.53
N ASP A 482 24.04 -1.81 -24.79
CA ASP A 482 24.69 -1.03 -25.86
C ASP A 482 23.67 -0.39 -26.82
N VAL A 483 24.16 0.25 -27.89
CA VAL A 483 23.39 1.03 -28.87
C VAL A 483 22.47 0.22 -29.82
N ASN A 484 22.54 -1.12 -29.80
CA ASN A 484 21.84 -1.99 -30.75
C ASN A 484 20.37 -2.29 -30.36
N GLY A 485 19.89 -1.76 -29.23
CA GLY A 485 18.51 -1.98 -28.78
C GLY A 485 17.43 -1.29 -29.64
N ASP A 486 16.18 -1.73 -29.50
CA ASP A 486 15.01 -1.10 -30.14
C ASP A 486 14.09 -0.45 -29.09
N LEU A 487 14.43 0.78 -28.69
CA LEU A 487 13.65 1.57 -27.73
C LEU A 487 12.22 1.83 -28.23
N ALA A 488 12.04 2.09 -29.52
CA ALA A 488 10.72 2.40 -30.09
C ALA A 488 9.82 1.16 -30.09
N GLY A 489 10.37 -0.01 -30.44
CA GLY A 489 9.68 -1.29 -30.33
C GLY A 489 9.34 -1.65 -28.89
N ALA A 490 10.28 -1.45 -27.96
CA ALA A 490 10.04 -1.69 -26.53
C ALA A 490 8.90 -0.82 -25.99
N LEU A 491 8.90 0.49 -26.31
CA LEU A 491 7.85 1.41 -25.89
C LEU A 491 6.48 1.00 -26.45
N ARG A 492 6.39 0.70 -27.76
CA ARG A 492 5.13 0.23 -28.38
C ARG A 492 4.62 -1.06 -27.75
N ALA A 493 5.52 -2.01 -27.48
CA ALA A 493 5.17 -3.28 -26.85
C ALA A 493 4.62 -3.10 -25.44
N VAL A 494 5.18 -2.18 -24.64
CA VAL A 494 4.65 -1.85 -23.31
C VAL A 494 3.31 -1.10 -23.40
N LEU A 495 3.21 -0.11 -24.28
CA LEU A 495 2.01 0.72 -24.44
C LEU A 495 0.86 0.02 -25.17
N LYS A 496 1.09 -1.13 -25.81
CA LYS A 496 0.10 -1.89 -26.59
C LYS A 496 -0.48 -1.10 -27.76
N ILE A 497 0.40 -0.43 -28.53
CA ILE A 497 0.05 0.42 -29.69
C ILE A 497 0.78 0.04 -30.97
#